data_AF-A0A143HCR1-F1
#
_entry.id   AF-A0A143HCR1-F1
#
_cell.length_a   1.000
_cell.length_b   1.000
_cell.length_c   1.000
_cell.angle_alpha   90.00
_cell.angle_beta   90.00
_cell.angle_gamma   90.00
#
_symmetry.space_group_name_H-M   'P 1'
#
loop_
_entity.id
_entity.type
_entity.pdbx_description
1 polymer ?
#
loop_
_entity_poly.entity_id
_entity_poly.type
_entity_poly.pdbx_seq_one_letter_code
_entity_poly.pdbx_strand_id
1 'polypeptide(L)'
;MNNDKMFENLETILDETENKQYPDDIKMTFYYTNGEKEDFDVSILIWARLMVAGKKRLKYFFYKNQIFNLDHIVKMKFENLEAYLS
;
A
#
# COMPACT_ATOMS: atom_id res chain seq x y z
N MET A 1 -7.75 -21.03 0.12
CA MET A 1 -8.18 -19.90 -0.73
C MET A 1 -7.12 -19.71 -1.82
N ASN A 2 -7.49 -19.58 -3.09
CA ASN A 2 -6.50 -19.38 -4.17
C ASN A 2 -5.99 -17.93 -4.13
N ASN A 3 -4.67 -17.73 -4.06
CA ASN A 3 -4.06 -16.41 -3.99
C ASN A 3 -4.41 -15.55 -5.21
N ASP A 4 -4.53 -16.13 -6.41
CA ASP A 4 -4.90 -15.37 -7.60
C ASP A 4 -6.33 -14.83 -7.50
N LYS A 5 -7.27 -15.63 -6.99
CA LYS A 5 -8.65 -15.20 -6.73
C LYS A 5 -8.73 -14.09 -5.67
N MET A 6 -7.82 -14.07 -4.70
CA MET A 6 -7.73 -12.97 -3.73
C MET A 6 -7.32 -11.66 -4.42
N PHE A 7 -6.33 -11.70 -5.32
CA PHE A 7 -5.90 -10.51 -6.05
C PHE A 7 -6.95 -10.03 -7.05
N GLU A 8 -7.67 -10.92 -7.74
CA GLU A 8 -8.81 -10.56 -8.60
C GLU A 8 -9.92 -9.84 -7.81
N ASN A 9 -10.24 -10.35 -6.61
CA ASN A 9 -11.22 -9.72 -5.73
C ASN A 9 -10.73 -8.33 -5.25
N LEU A 10 -9.44 -8.20 -4.92
CA LEU A 10 -8.85 -6.91 -4.54
C LEU A 10 -8.91 -5.90 -5.68
N GLU A 11 -8.61 -6.31 -6.92
CA GLU A 11 -8.73 -5.45 -8.10
C GLU A 11 -10.16 -4.97 -8.30
N THR A 12 -11.13 -5.88 -8.21
CA THR A 12 -12.56 -5.54 -8.29
C THR A 12 -12.95 -4.51 -7.22
N ILE A 13 -12.54 -4.71 -5.96
CA ILE A 13 -12.82 -3.77 -4.88
C ILE A 13 -12.17 -2.41 -5.14
N LEU A 14 -10.94 -2.38 -5.66
CA LEU A 14 -10.25 -1.13 -5.99
C LEU A 14 -10.96 -0.34 -7.08
N ASP A 15 -11.50 -1.02 -8.09
CA ASP A 15 -12.28 -0.39 -9.16
C ASP A 15 -13.61 0.17 -8.62
N GLU A 16 -14.32 -0.58 -7.77
CA GLU A 16 -15.56 -0.15 -7.12
C GLU A 16 -15.39 1.02 -6.14
N THR A 17 -14.15 1.26 -5.68
CA THR A 17 -13.82 2.25 -4.66
C THR A 17 -12.97 3.40 -5.19
N GLU A 18 -12.71 3.47 -6.51
CA GLU A 18 -11.79 4.43 -7.13
C GLU A 18 -12.07 5.90 -6.73
N ASN A 19 -13.35 6.26 -6.63
CA ASN A 19 -13.81 7.63 -6.34
C ASN A 19 -14.18 7.87 -4.87
N LYS A 20 -13.87 6.91 -3.98
CA LYS A 20 -14.19 7.01 -2.55
C LYS A 20 -12.94 7.42 -1.77
N GLN A 21 -13.11 8.38 -0.88
CA GLN A 21 -12.07 8.75 0.07
C GLN A 21 -12.20 7.90 1.33
N TYR A 22 -11.09 7.32 1.77
CA TYR A 22 -10.98 6.55 2.99
C TYR A 22 -10.03 7.25 3.95
N PRO A 23 -10.23 7.11 5.27
CA PRO A 23 -9.31 7.68 6.25
C PRO A 23 -7.91 7.10 6.08
N ASP A 24 -6.88 7.92 6.31
CA ASP A 24 -5.50 7.47 6.41
C ASP A 24 -5.27 6.89 7.81
N ASP A 25 -5.68 5.63 8.00
CA ASP A 25 -5.72 4.90 9.26
C ASP A 25 -4.65 3.80 9.37
N ILE A 26 -3.76 3.69 8.39
CA ILE A 26 -2.67 2.73 8.38
C ILE A 26 -1.35 3.48 8.30
N LYS A 27 -0.46 3.23 9.26
CA LYS A 27 0.94 3.61 9.16
C LYS A 27 1.68 2.61 8.29
N MET A 28 2.23 3.07 7.19
CA MET A 28 3.07 2.33 6.28
C MET A 28 4.53 2.78 6.44
N THR A 29 5.44 1.83 6.64
CA THR A 29 6.89 2.10 6.64
C THR A 29 7.55 1.40 5.47
N PHE A 30 8.24 2.16 4.63
CA PHE A 30 9.17 1.65 3.63
C PHE A 30 10.57 1.55 4.22
N TYR A 31 11.24 0.43 3.93
CA TYR A 31 12.64 0.22 4.24
C TYR A 31 13.39 0.09 2.92
N TYR A 32 14.35 0.96 2.70
CA TYR A 32 15.11 1.03 1.45
C TYR A 32 16.42 0.25 1.52
N THR A 33 16.94 -0.12 0.36
CA THR A 33 18.24 -0.80 0.20
C THR A 33 19.43 -0.04 0.80
N ASN A 34 19.37 1.29 0.84
CA ASN A 34 20.40 2.15 1.45
C ASN A 34 20.28 2.26 2.98
N GLY A 35 19.31 1.58 3.61
CA GLY A 35 19.06 1.61 5.05
C GLY A 35 18.13 2.74 5.51
N GLU A 36 17.73 3.64 4.61
CA GLU A 36 16.74 4.68 4.90
C GLU A 36 15.36 4.08 5.16
N LYS A 37 14.54 4.82 5.90
CA LYS A 37 13.17 4.47 6.21
C LYS A 37 12.28 5.67 6.01
N GLU A 38 11.08 5.43 5.52
CA GLU A 38 10.09 6.47 5.30
C GLU A 38 8.72 5.99 5.75
N ASP A 39 8.07 6.82 6.54
CA ASP A 39 6.77 6.55 7.15
C ASP A 39 5.69 7.37 6.46
N PHE A 40 4.55 6.75 6.19
CA PHE A 40 3.39 7.36 5.58
C PHE A 40 2.12 6.94 6.31
N ASP A 41 1.23 7.88 6.54
CA ASP A 41 -0.14 7.56 6.93
C ASP A 41 -0.95 7.43 5.64
N VAL A 42 -1.49 6.23 5.43
CA VAL A 42 -2.18 5.82 4.20
C VAL A 42 -3.50 5.15 4.54
N SER A 43 -4.45 5.20 3.61
CA SER A 43 -5.70 4.46 3.75
C SER A 43 -5.56 2.99 3.36
N ILE A 44 -6.53 2.18 3.80
CA ILE A 44 -6.68 0.78 3.40
C ILE A 44 -6.68 0.56 1.87
N LEU A 45 -7.16 1.53 1.09
CA LEU A 45 -7.13 1.43 -0.37
C LEU A 45 -5.70 1.53 -0.92
N ILE A 46 -4.86 2.40 -0.34
CA ILE A 46 -3.47 2.54 -0.77
C ILE A 46 -2.68 1.28 -0.43
N TRP A 47 -2.92 0.70 0.74
CA TRP A 47 -2.39 -0.61 1.09
C TRP A 47 -2.77 -1.67 0.03
N ALA A 48 -4.05 -1.77 -0.33
CA ALA A 48 -4.52 -2.73 -1.32
C ALA A 48 -3.90 -2.49 -2.71
N ARG A 49 -3.78 -1.22 -3.15
CA ARG A 49 -3.12 -0.86 -4.41
C ARG A 49 -1.66 -1.28 -4.45
N LEU A 50 -0.93 -1.11 -3.34
CA LEU A 50 0.46 -1.56 -3.24
C LEU A 50 0.61 -3.08 -3.30
N MET A 51 -0.32 -3.82 -2.69
CA MET A 51 -0.34 -5.28 -2.77
C MET A 51 -0.53 -5.76 -4.21
N VAL A 52 -1.47 -5.15 -4.95
CA VAL A 52 -1.69 -5.44 -6.37
C VAL A 52 -0.47 -5.03 -7.22
N ALA A 53 0.11 -3.86 -6.95
CA ALA A 53 1.33 -3.39 -7.63
C ALA A 53 2.50 -4.38 -7.44
N GLY A 54 2.68 -4.91 -6.24
CA GLY A 54 3.66 -5.95 -5.92
C GLY A 54 3.41 -7.25 -6.70
N LYS A 55 2.16 -7.74 -6.76
CA LYS A 55 1.80 -8.93 -7.55
C LYS A 55 2.11 -8.73 -9.04
N LYS A 56 1.85 -7.54 -9.57
CA LYS A 56 2.13 -7.15 -10.96
C LYS A 56 3.59 -6.78 -11.21
N ARG A 57 4.44 -6.76 -10.18
CA ARG A 57 5.85 -6.35 -10.25
C ARG A 57 6.01 -4.96 -10.88
N LEU A 58 5.14 -4.03 -10.52
CA LEU A 58 5.26 -2.64 -10.95
C LEU A 58 6.51 -2.04 -10.33
N LYS A 59 7.27 -1.27 -11.12
CA LYS A 59 8.49 -0.60 -10.66
C LYS A 59 8.18 0.71 -9.94
N TYR A 60 7.11 1.37 -10.34
CA TYR A 60 6.77 2.71 -9.84
C TYR A 60 5.37 2.73 -9.26
N PHE A 61 5.22 3.46 -8.16
CA PHE A 61 3.93 3.72 -7.52
C PHE A 61 3.78 5.22 -7.29
N PHE A 62 2.66 5.81 -7.73
CA PHE A 62 2.39 7.24 -7.54
C PHE A 62 1.37 7.44 -6.43
N TYR A 63 1.71 8.26 -5.43
CA TYR A 63 0.81 8.64 -4.36
C TYR A 63 1.19 10.00 -3.77
N LYS A 64 0.19 10.84 -3.46
CA LYS A 64 0.34 12.21 -2.90
C LYS A 64 1.44 13.05 -3.59
N ASN A 65 1.43 13.11 -4.92
CA ASN A 65 2.42 13.83 -5.74
C ASN A 65 3.86 13.33 -5.63
N GLN A 66 4.06 12.11 -5.11
CA GLN A 66 5.36 11.44 -5.02
C GLN A 66 5.36 10.18 -5.88
N ILE A 67 6.48 9.90 -6.53
CA ILE A 67 6.73 8.65 -7.25
C ILE A 67 7.70 7.82 -6.41
N PHE A 68 7.24 6.65 -5.97
CA PHE A 68 8.06 5.68 -5.28
C PHE A 68 8.61 4.67 -6.27
N ASN A 69 9.92 4.42 -6.21
CA ASN A 69 10.53 3.30 -6.91
C ASN A 69 10.50 2.06 -6.01
N LEU A 70 9.63 1.11 -6.36
CA LEU A 70 9.40 -0.10 -5.58
C LEU A 70 10.59 -1.08 -5.66
N ASP A 71 11.47 -0.98 -6.66
CA ASP A 71 12.66 -1.84 -6.80
C ASP A 71 13.68 -1.59 -5.67
N HIS A 72 13.67 -0.40 -5.05
CA HIS A 72 14.58 -0.06 -3.95
C HIS A 72 14.02 -0.37 -2.56
N ILE A 73 12.76 -0.83 -2.49
CA ILE A 73 12.09 -1.17 -1.22
C ILE A 73 12.36 -2.64 -0.91
N VAL A 74 13.04 -2.91 0.20
CA VAL A 74 13.36 -4.28 0.64
C VAL A 74 12.29 -4.85 1.57
N LYS A 75 11.54 -3.98 2.24
CA LYS A 75 10.49 -4.36 3.18
C LYS A 75 9.46 -3.26 3.28
N MET A 76 8.20 -3.67 3.42
CA MET A 76 7.08 -2.82 3.81
C MET A 76 6.54 -3.32 5.15
N LYS A 77 6.20 -2.40 6.06
CA LYS A 77 5.49 -2.69 7.30
C LYS A 77 4.21 -1.87 7.32
N PHE A 78 3.12 -2.47 7.82
CA PHE A 78 1.82 -1.84 7.95
C PHE A 78 1.32 -2.01 9.38
N GLU A 79 0.85 -0.93 9.98
CA GLU A 79 0.34 -0.88 11.35
C GLU A 79 -0.97 -0.08 11.37
N ASN A 80 -2.02 -0.60 12.00
CA ASN A 80 -3.26 0.15 12.17
C ASN A 80 -3.04 1.27 13.21
N LEU A 81 -3.42 2.49 12.86
CA LEU A 81 -3.32 3.68 13.71
C LEU A 81 -4.39 3.71 14.81
N GLU A 82 -5.46 2.91 14.71
CA GLU A 82 -6.52 2.82 15.73
C GLU A 82 -6.00 2.39 17.12
N ALA A 83 -4.81 1.80 17.21
CA ALA A 83 -4.18 1.45 18.49
C ALA A 83 -3.75 2.65 19.37
N TYR A 84 -3.92 3.90 18.92
CA TYR A 84 -3.58 5.11 19.68
C TYR A 84 -4.76 5.75 20.44
N LEU A 85 -5.95 5.15 20.43
CA LEU A 85 -7.14 5.67 21.12
C LEU A 85 -7.65 4.79 22.29
N SER A 86 -6.81 3.92 22.85
CA SER A 86 -7.10 3.15 24.07
C SER A 86 -6.45 3.77 25.32
#